data_AF-A0A1G7KG03-F1
#
_entry.id   AF-A0A1G7KG03-F1
#
_cell.length_a   1.000
_cell.length_b   1.000
_cell.length_c   1.000
_cell.angle_alpha   90.00
_cell.angle_beta   90.00
_cell.angle_gamma   90.00
#
_symmetry.space_group_name_H-M   'P 1'
#
loop_
_entity.id
_entity.type
_entity.pdbx_description
1 polymer ?
#
loop_
_entity_poly.entity_id
_entity_poly.type
_entity_poly.pdbx_seq_one_letter_code
_entity_poly.pdbx_strand_id
1 'polypeptide(L)'
;MKLKHYVLSLLMIPCHLAAAQSPDSIPGEYHLTGVMETASAILLKPDSTFELYFSYGAMDRQGHGKWQFRDGKIVLNSRPRPEKDFALVTSKTASDDFTTVKIVDSNVQILPFFETLIKTAGGEKYGKMNQEGIFQIPKTKTTGIDLFFTLAPERYTSFPVQSEDNYFEFRIEPWIIEIFVENISLKPDNDGLKGEHPLLKGDAFSYEKMK
;
A
#
# COMPACT_ATOMS: atom_id res chain seq x y z
N MET A 1 -3.32 49.76 70.55
CA MET A 1 -3.85 49.26 69.25
C MET A 1 -2.73 49.28 68.22
N LYS A 2 -2.20 48.13 67.80
CA LYS A 2 -1.24 48.01 66.67
C LYS A 2 -1.93 47.22 65.55
N LEU A 3 -2.18 47.87 64.42
CA LEU A 3 -2.87 47.30 63.27
C LEU A 3 -1.83 46.69 62.31
N LYS A 4 -1.79 45.36 62.20
CA LYS A 4 -0.96 44.65 61.21
C LYS A 4 -1.61 44.78 59.83
N HIS A 5 -0.87 45.29 58.85
CA HIS A 5 -1.27 45.29 57.45
C HIS A 5 -0.69 44.04 56.79
N TYR A 6 -1.55 43.13 56.32
CA TYR A 6 -1.16 42.06 55.41
C TYR A 6 -1.42 42.53 53.98
N VAL A 7 -0.37 42.67 53.18
CA VAL A 7 -0.47 42.87 51.74
C VAL A 7 -0.58 41.50 51.08
N LEU A 8 -1.73 41.22 50.47
CA LEU A 8 -1.96 40.04 49.66
C LEU A 8 -1.52 40.35 48.22
N SER A 9 -0.34 39.87 47.82
CA SER A 9 0.11 39.97 46.43
C SER A 9 -0.60 38.90 45.58
N LEU A 10 -1.54 39.34 44.74
CA LEU A 10 -2.23 38.49 43.76
C LEU A 10 -1.30 38.27 42.56
N LEU A 11 -0.71 37.07 42.47
CA LEU A 11 0.11 36.64 41.35
C LEU A 11 -0.81 36.34 40.16
N MET A 12 -0.90 37.26 39.19
CA MET A 12 -1.59 37.03 37.92
C MET A 12 -0.72 36.12 37.06
N ILE A 13 -0.99 34.81 37.12
CA ILE A 13 -0.46 33.84 36.16
C ILE A 13 -1.24 34.03 34.85
N PRO A 14 -0.62 34.45 33.73
CA PRO A 14 -1.28 34.41 32.44
C PRO A 14 -1.54 32.95 32.09
N CYS A 15 -2.80 32.54 32.19
CA CYS A 15 -3.28 31.31 31.59
C CYS A 15 -3.20 31.50 30.07
N HIS A 16 -2.09 31.08 29.46
CA HIS A 16 -2.05 30.85 28.04
C HIS A 16 -3.05 29.74 27.75
N LEU A 17 -4.26 30.14 27.32
CA LEU A 17 -5.15 29.28 26.55
C LEU A 17 -4.37 28.88 25.28
N ALA A 18 -3.60 27.81 25.37
CA ALA A 18 -3.28 27.02 24.20
C ALA A 18 -4.63 26.54 23.68
N ALA A 19 -5.13 27.17 22.62
CA ALA A 19 -6.24 26.64 21.86
C ALA A 19 -5.76 25.30 21.30
N ALA A 20 -6.03 24.21 22.03
CA ALA A 20 -5.98 22.87 21.50
C ALA A 20 -7.11 22.81 20.46
N GLN A 21 -6.84 23.24 19.22
CA GLN A 21 -7.68 22.90 18.08
C GLN A 21 -7.73 21.38 18.05
N SER A 22 -8.89 20.88 18.49
CA SER A 22 -9.17 19.50 18.81
C SER A 22 -9.93 18.84 17.64
N PRO A 23 -10.00 17.50 17.59
CA PRO A 23 -10.14 16.63 16.41
C PRO A 23 -11.30 16.84 15.44
N ASP A 24 -12.30 17.67 15.76
CA ASP A 24 -13.52 17.81 14.94
C ASP A 24 -13.25 18.40 13.55
N SER A 25 -12.12 19.10 13.37
CA SER A 25 -11.70 19.66 12.06
C SER A 25 -10.82 18.73 11.23
N ILE A 26 -10.38 17.58 11.76
CA ILE A 26 -9.48 16.65 11.04
C ILE A 26 -10.23 15.77 10.04
N PRO A 27 -11.45 15.28 10.31
CA PRO A 27 -12.20 14.57 9.29
C PRO A 27 -12.42 15.44 8.04
N GLY A 28 -12.32 14.81 6.88
CA GLY A 28 -12.46 15.45 5.58
C GLY A 28 -11.73 14.71 4.48
N GLU A 29 -11.90 15.21 3.26
CA GLU A 29 -11.27 14.68 2.06
C GLU A 29 -10.07 15.57 1.68
N TYR A 30 -8.91 14.96 1.49
CA TYR A 30 -7.64 15.64 1.29
C TYR A 30 -7.01 15.19 -0.03
N HIS A 31 -6.87 16.10 -0.99
CA HIS A 31 -6.40 15.82 -2.34
C HIS A 31 -4.93 16.16 -2.49
N LEU A 32 -4.14 15.23 -3.02
CA LEU A 32 -2.73 15.44 -3.34
C LEU A 32 -2.59 16.58 -4.35
N THR A 33 -1.69 17.54 -4.08
CA THR A 33 -1.40 18.65 -4.99
C THR A 33 0.09 18.71 -5.35
N GLY A 34 0.39 19.36 -6.47
CA GLY A 34 1.77 19.59 -6.92
C GLY A 34 2.49 18.38 -7.53
N VAL A 35 1.82 17.24 -7.72
CA VAL A 35 2.38 16.05 -8.39
C VAL A 35 1.74 15.89 -9.77
N MET A 36 2.54 15.96 -10.83
CA MET A 36 2.05 15.82 -12.20
C MET A 36 1.58 14.38 -12.49
N GLU A 37 0.54 14.26 -13.31
CA GLU A 37 0.03 12.98 -13.86
C GLU A 37 -0.39 11.94 -12.81
N THR A 38 -0.55 12.37 -11.56
CA THR A 38 -0.91 11.53 -10.43
C THR A 38 -2.07 12.18 -9.70
N ALA A 39 -3.13 11.41 -9.46
CA ALA A 39 -4.20 11.80 -8.56
C ALA A 39 -4.16 10.91 -7.33
N SER A 40 -4.30 11.51 -6.15
CA SER A 40 -4.41 10.77 -4.89
C SER A 40 -5.27 11.55 -3.92
N ALA A 41 -6.08 10.86 -3.15
CA ALA A 41 -6.95 11.47 -2.16
C ALA A 41 -7.02 10.62 -0.89
N ILE A 42 -7.05 11.27 0.26
CA ILE A 42 -7.21 10.63 1.57
C ILE A 42 -8.50 11.16 2.17
N LEU A 43 -9.46 10.27 2.39
CA LEU A 43 -10.67 10.55 3.16
C LEU A 43 -10.45 10.12 4.60
N LEU A 44 -10.40 11.06 5.53
CA LEU A 44 -10.41 10.80 6.97
C LEU A 44 -11.83 10.91 7.49
N LYS A 45 -12.38 9.81 8.01
CA LYS A 45 -13.76 9.77 8.53
C LYS A 45 -13.79 10.06 10.04
N PRO A 46 -14.89 10.63 10.58
CA PRO A 46 -15.02 10.91 12.02
C PRO A 46 -14.93 9.67 12.93
N ASP A 47 -15.21 8.48 12.41
CA ASP A 47 -15.14 7.20 13.13
C ASP A 47 -13.70 6.63 13.24
N SER A 48 -12.69 7.45 12.94
CA SER A 48 -11.27 7.08 12.92
C SER A 48 -10.89 6.06 11.84
N THR A 49 -11.69 5.90 10.79
CA THR A 49 -11.32 5.14 9.58
C THR A 49 -10.87 6.06 8.46
N PHE A 50 -10.03 5.54 7.56
CA PHE A 50 -9.63 6.26 6.35
C PHE A 50 -9.85 5.43 5.09
N GLU A 51 -10.02 6.12 3.98
CA GLU A 51 -9.89 5.60 2.62
C GLU A 51 -8.80 6.39 1.89
N LEU A 52 -8.01 5.68 1.09
CA LEU A 52 -6.99 6.24 0.21
C LEU A 52 -7.34 5.83 -1.21
N TYR A 53 -7.40 6.80 -2.11
CA TYR A 53 -7.50 6.57 -3.55
C TYR A 53 -6.20 7.01 -4.20
N PHE A 54 -5.74 6.26 -5.20
CA PHE A 54 -4.57 6.58 -5.99
C PHE A 54 -4.82 6.19 -7.45
N SER A 55 -4.57 7.13 -8.35
CA SER A 55 -4.64 6.92 -9.79
C SER A 55 -3.36 7.40 -10.44
N TYR A 56 -2.72 6.50 -11.20
CA TYR A 56 -1.55 6.80 -12.00
C TYR A 56 -1.57 5.98 -13.29
N GLY A 57 -1.44 6.67 -14.44
CA GLY A 57 -1.51 6.04 -15.75
C GLY A 57 -2.85 5.32 -15.96
N ALA A 58 -2.80 3.99 -16.14
CA ALA A 58 -3.98 3.14 -16.38
C ALA A 58 -4.47 2.38 -15.13
N MET A 59 -3.99 2.75 -13.94
CA MET A 59 -4.21 1.99 -12.71
C MET A 59 -4.85 2.85 -11.62
N ASP A 60 -6.00 2.37 -11.15
CA ASP A 60 -6.72 2.87 -9.99
C ASP A 60 -6.55 1.90 -8.83
N ARG A 61 -6.13 2.43 -7.67
CA ARG A 61 -5.88 1.64 -6.47
C ARG A 61 -6.51 2.29 -5.26
N GLN A 62 -6.89 1.44 -4.31
CA GLN A 62 -7.54 1.87 -3.09
C GLN A 62 -6.88 1.22 -1.88
N GLY A 63 -6.81 1.97 -0.79
CA GLY A 63 -6.38 1.49 0.52
C GLY A 63 -7.37 1.93 1.58
N HIS A 64 -7.42 1.23 2.70
CA HIS A 64 -8.26 1.61 3.82
C HIS A 64 -7.63 1.19 5.14
N GLY A 65 -8.12 1.75 6.24
CA GLY A 65 -7.64 1.41 7.56
C GLY A 65 -8.13 2.36 8.64
N LYS A 66 -7.30 2.55 9.67
CA LYS A 66 -7.57 3.46 10.77
C LYS A 66 -6.57 4.60 10.79
N TRP A 67 -7.04 5.77 11.20
CA TRP A 67 -6.18 6.90 11.49
C TRP A 67 -6.25 7.27 12.97
N GLN A 68 -5.18 7.87 13.48
CA GLN A 68 -5.12 8.34 14.86
C GLN A 68 -4.36 9.66 14.92
N PHE A 69 -4.83 10.59 15.73
CA PHE A 69 -4.09 11.81 16.04
C PHE A 69 -3.25 11.61 17.30
N ARG A 70 -1.91 11.66 17.17
CA ARG A 70 -0.95 11.51 18.27
C ARG A 70 0.25 12.42 18.02
N ASP A 71 0.72 13.09 19.07
CA ASP A 71 1.91 13.94 19.02
C ASP A 71 1.90 14.99 17.89
N GLY A 72 0.73 15.59 17.64
CA GLY A 72 0.54 16.60 16.59
C GLY A 72 0.53 16.05 15.17
N LYS A 73 0.42 14.72 15.00
CA LYS A 73 0.43 14.03 13.72
C LYS A 73 -0.79 13.13 13.56
N ILE A 74 -1.23 12.95 12.33
CA ILE A 74 -2.16 11.91 11.91
C ILE A 74 -1.33 10.73 11.44
N VAL A 75 -1.55 9.57 12.04
CA VAL A 75 -0.89 8.32 11.68
C VAL A 75 -1.91 7.37 11.05
N LEU A 76 -1.64 6.91 9.83
CA LEU A 76 -2.48 6.00 9.07
C LEU A 76 -1.93 4.57 9.16
N ASN A 77 -2.81 3.60 9.39
CA ASN A 77 -2.49 2.18 9.39
C ASN A 77 -3.62 1.33 8.80
N SER A 78 -3.30 0.52 7.80
CA SER A 78 -4.15 -0.54 7.26
C SER A 78 -4.10 -1.79 8.15
N ARG A 79 -4.91 -2.79 7.80
CA ARG A 79 -4.67 -4.16 8.27
C ARG A 79 -3.28 -4.64 7.80
N PRO A 80 -2.66 -5.63 8.49
CA PRO A 80 -1.43 -6.24 8.01
C PRO A 80 -1.60 -6.74 6.56
N ARG A 81 -0.63 -6.41 5.71
CA ARG A 81 -0.60 -6.90 4.32
C ARG A 81 -0.48 -8.42 4.33
N PRO A 82 -1.34 -9.16 3.61
CA PRO A 82 -1.18 -10.61 3.47
C PRO A 82 0.19 -10.97 2.88
N GLU A 83 0.74 -12.11 3.26
CA GLU A 83 2.11 -12.51 2.89
C GLU A 83 2.30 -12.70 1.38
N LYS A 84 1.25 -13.17 0.68
CA LYS A 84 1.31 -13.55 -0.74
C LYS A 84 0.24 -12.84 -1.54
N ASP A 85 0.58 -12.42 -2.75
CA ASP A 85 -0.37 -11.81 -3.70
C ASP A 85 -0.91 -12.83 -4.72
N PHE A 86 -0.42 -14.07 -4.63
CA PHE A 86 -0.80 -15.19 -5.49
C PHE A 86 -1.01 -16.45 -4.65
N ALA A 87 -1.77 -17.39 -5.19
CA ALA A 87 -1.88 -18.74 -4.65
C ALA A 87 -1.63 -19.78 -5.74
N LEU A 88 -0.80 -20.78 -5.44
CA LEU A 88 -0.61 -21.96 -6.27
C LEU A 88 -1.89 -22.81 -6.20
N VAL A 89 -2.57 -22.99 -7.33
CA VAL A 89 -3.82 -23.77 -7.41
C VAL A 89 -3.59 -25.17 -7.97
N THR A 90 -2.63 -25.32 -8.89
CA THR A 90 -2.27 -26.62 -9.46
C THR A 90 -0.76 -26.75 -9.53
N SER A 91 -0.25 -27.88 -9.07
CA SER A 91 1.12 -28.36 -9.33
C SER A 91 1.01 -29.78 -9.82
N LYS A 92 1.53 -30.07 -11.02
CA LYS A 92 1.47 -31.42 -11.58
C LYS A 92 2.60 -31.70 -12.57
N THR A 93 2.88 -32.99 -12.72
CA THR A 93 3.72 -33.49 -13.80
C THR A 93 2.90 -33.50 -15.09
N ALA A 94 3.37 -32.76 -16.10
CA ALA A 94 2.85 -32.78 -17.46
C ALA A 94 3.79 -33.59 -18.37
N SER A 95 3.20 -34.30 -19.34
CA SER A 95 3.93 -35.17 -20.26
C SER A 95 4.64 -34.42 -21.38
N ASP A 96 4.43 -33.10 -21.50
CA ASP A 96 5.10 -32.27 -22.50
C ASP A 96 6.55 -31.93 -22.11
N ASP A 97 7.24 -31.31 -23.08
CA ASP A 97 8.64 -30.92 -23.03
C ASP A 97 8.86 -29.52 -22.44
N PHE A 98 7.87 -28.97 -21.71
CA PHE A 98 7.94 -27.61 -21.17
C PHE A 98 7.81 -27.58 -19.64
N THR A 99 8.47 -26.61 -19.01
CA THR A 99 8.05 -26.11 -17.71
C THR A 99 7.10 -24.95 -17.95
N THR A 100 5.87 -25.08 -17.48
CA THR A 100 4.79 -24.10 -17.68
C THR A 100 4.44 -23.42 -16.36
N VAL A 101 4.47 -22.10 -16.36
CA VAL A 101 3.84 -21.26 -15.33
C VAL A 101 2.65 -20.58 -15.96
N LYS A 102 1.50 -20.67 -15.29
CA LYS A 102 0.25 -20.08 -15.76
C LYS A 102 -0.41 -19.27 -14.65
N ILE A 103 -0.91 -18.09 -14.99
CA ILE A 103 -1.82 -17.31 -14.16
C ILE A 103 -3.21 -17.37 -14.79
N VAL A 104 -4.22 -17.64 -13.96
CA VAL A 104 -5.62 -17.61 -14.38
C VAL A 104 -6.34 -16.42 -13.76
N ASP A 105 -7.06 -15.69 -14.60
CA ASP A 105 -7.99 -14.65 -14.19
C ASP A 105 -9.15 -14.55 -15.19
N SER A 106 -10.32 -14.12 -14.71
CA SER A 106 -11.49 -13.83 -15.55
C SER A 106 -11.25 -12.64 -16.48
N ASN A 107 -10.45 -11.67 -16.05
CA ASN A 107 -10.05 -10.52 -16.84
C ASN A 107 -8.76 -10.85 -17.61
N VAL A 108 -8.89 -11.45 -18.78
CA VAL A 108 -7.71 -11.85 -19.57
C VAL A 108 -6.80 -10.68 -19.98
N GLN A 109 -7.31 -9.44 -19.98
CA GLN A 109 -6.52 -8.26 -20.34
C GLN A 109 -5.45 -7.91 -19.31
N ILE A 110 -5.57 -8.38 -18.06
CA ILE A 110 -4.54 -8.13 -17.03
C ILE A 110 -3.38 -9.13 -17.13
N LEU A 111 -3.57 -10.27 -17.80
CA LEU A 111 -2.60 -11.35 -17.83
C LEU A 111 -1.22 -10.92 -18.36
N PRO A 112 -1.10 -10.11 -19.43
CA PRO A 112 0.21 -9.66 -19.94
C PRO A 112 0.99 -8.74 -19.00
N PHE A 113 0.37 -8.22 -17.93
CA PHE A 113 1.04 -7.39 -16.93
C PHE A 113 1.71 -8.21 -15.81
N PHE A 114 1.56 -9.53 -15.85
CA PHE A 114 2.27 -10.43 -14.96
C PHE A 114 3.56 -10.91 -15.58
N GLU A 115 4.54 -11.13 -14.71
CA GLU A 115 5.84 -11.66 -15.08
C GLU A 115 6.21 -12.77 -14.10
N THR A 116 7.08 -13.65 -14.55
CA THR A 116 7.59 -14.75 -13.74
C THR A 116 9.09 -14.86 -13.89
N LEU A 117 9.75 -15.28 -12.81
CA LEU A 117 11.12 -15.74 -12.81
C LEU A 117 11.12 -17.19 -12.33
N ILE A 118 11.46 -18.11 -13.23
CA ILE A 118 11.61 -19.54 -12.95
C ILE A 118 13.06 -19.79 -12.53
N LYS A 119 13.24 -20.27 -11.31
CA LYS A 119 14.55 -20.66 -10.75
C LYS A 119 14.80 -22.14 -11.03
N THR A 120 16.01 -22.45 -11.49
CA THR A 120 16.48 -23.80 -11.77
C THR A 120 17.90 -23.97 -11.25
N ALA A 121 18.41 -25.21 -11.21
CA ALA A 121 19.82 -25.46 -10.89
C ALA A 121 20.79 -24.83 -11.92
N GLY A 122 20.35 -24.65 -13.17
CA GLY A 122 21.14 -24.05 -14.26
C GLY A 122 21.02 -22.53 -14.37
N GLY A 123 20.37 -21.87 -13.41
CA GLY A 123 20.13 -20.42 -13.40
C GLY A 123 18.65 -20.06 -13.52
N GLU A 124 18.40 -18.78 -13.82
CA GLU A 124 17.07 -18.18 -13.78
C GLU A 124 16.56 -17.87 -15.20
N LYS A 125 15.25 -18.03 -15.40
CA LYS A 125 14.55 -17.66 -16.64
C LYS A 125 13.41 -16.72 -16.31
N TYR A 126 13.54 -15.49 -16.78
CA TYR A 126 12.54 -14.44 -16.60
C TYR A 126 11.73 -14.23 -17.87
N GLY A 127 10.44 -13.91 -17.72
CA GLY A 127 9.62 -13.49 -18.83
C GLY A 127 8.23 -13.00 -18.42
N LYS A 128 7.56 -12.36 -19.38
CA LYS A 128 6.17 -11.91 -19.25
C LYS A 128 5.21 -13.04 -19.61
N MET A 129 4.05 -13.04 -18.96
CA MET A 129 2.95 -13.89 -19.40
C MET A 129 2.43 -13.42 -20.77
N ASN A 130 1.96 -14.35 -21.59
CA ASN A 130 1.26 -14.03 -22.83
C ASN A 130 -0.21 -13.67 -22.57
N GLN A 131 -1.02 -13.52 -23.63
CA GLN A 131 -2.44 -13.18 -23.54
C GLN A 131 -3.29 -14.25 -22.83
N GLU A 132 -2.81 -15.50 -22.81
CA GLU A 132 -3.43 -16.62 -22.09
C GLU A 132 -2.90 -16.79 -20.66
N GLY A 133 -2.04 -15.88 -20.19
CA GLY A 133 -1.46 -15.94 -18.85
C GLY A 133 -0.34 -16.97 -18.71
N ILE A 134 0.28 -17.40 -19.81
CA ILE A 134 1.24 -18.50 -19.85
C ILE A 134 2.65 -17.97 -20.12
N PHE A 135 3.61 -18.52 -19.39
CA PHE A 135 5.04 -18.47 -19.71
C PHE A 135 5.63 -19.87 -19.67
N GLN A 136 6.46 -20.20 -20.67
CA GLN A 136 7.04 -21.53 -20.85
C GLN A 136 8.54 -21.47 -21.11
N ILE A 137 9.26 -22.44 -20.56
CA ILE A 137 10.67 -22.72 -20.87
C ILE A 137 10.84 -24.21 -21.18
N PRO A 138 11.93 -24.63 -21.84
CA PRO A 138 12.24 -26.05 -21.98
C PRO A 138 12.24 -26.76 -20.63
N LYS A 139 11.63 -27.94 -20.57
CA LYS A 139 11.47 -28.72 -19.33
C LYS A 139 12.79 -28.84 -18.58
N THR A 140 12.80 -28.21 -17.42
CA THR A 140 13.98 -28.09 -16.57
C THR A 140 13.51 -28.22 -15.13
N LYS A 141 14.28 -28.91 -14.29
CA LYS A 141 13.98 -29.02 -12.86
C LYS A 141 13.84 -27.63 -12.22
N THR A 142 12.63 -27.29 -11.84
CA THR A 142 12.28 -26.03 -11.17
C THR A 142 12.54 -26.15 -9.68
N THR A 143 13.22 -25.16 -9.11
CA THR A 143 13.50 -25.05 -7.67
C THR A 143 12.72 -23.91 -7.01
N GLY A 144 12.20 -22.98 -7.81
CA GLY A 144 11.33 -21.91 -7.33
C GLY A 144 10.70 -21.11 -8.45
N ILE A 145 9.63 -20.40 -8.14
CA ILE A 145 8.89 -19.52 -9.04
C ILE A 145 8.63 -18.22 -8.30
N ASP A 146 9.08 -17.10 -8.85
CA ASP A 146 8.71 -15.76 -8.38
C ASP A 146 7.71 -15.15 -9.34
N LEU A 147 6.64 -14.55 -8.82
CA LEU A 147 5.59 -13.89 -9.59
C LEU A 147 5.54 -12.40 -9.29
N PHE A 148 5.42 -11.59 -10.34
CA PHE A 148 5.44 -10.14 -10.30
C PHE A 148 4.18 -9.59 -10.96
N PHE A 149 3.65 -8.48 -10.44
CA PHE A 149 2.60 -7.71 -11.10
C PHE A 149 3.10 -6.31 -11.40
N THR A 150 3.27 -5.99 -12.68
CA THR A 150 3.94 -4.74 -13.11
C THR A 150 3.14 -3.48 -12.80
N LEU A 151 1.82 -3.59 -12.62
CA LEU A 151 0.96 -2.45 -12.28
C LEU A 151 0.93 -2.15 -10.77
N ALA A 152 1.44 -3.07 -9.94
CA ALA A 152 1.65 -2.87 -8.50
C ALA A 152 3.02 -3.46 -8.09
N PRO A 153 4.13 -2.78 -8.46
CA PRO A 153 5.47 -3.37 -8.43
C PRO A 153 6.14 -3.34 -7.06
N GLU A 154 5.40 -3.10 -5.97
CA GLU A 154 5.99 -2.96 -4.62
C GLU A 154 6.56 -4.26 -4.08
N ARG A 155 6.09 -5.41 -4.58
CA ARG A 155 6.47 -6.74 -4.10
C ARG A 155 6.28 -7.81 -5.18
N TYR A 156 7.05 -8.88 -5.06
CA TYR A 156 6.84 -10.15 -5.75
C TYR A 156 6.53 -11.27 -4.74
N THR A 157 5.90 -12.34 -5.19
CA THR A 157 5.65 -13.53 -4.34
C THR A 157 6.52 -14.69 -4.80
N SER A 158 7.25 -15.30 -3.87
CA SER A 158 8.07 -16.49 -4.13
C SER A 158 7.38 -17.79 -3.71
N PHE A 159 7.53 -18.80 -4.54
CA PHE A 159 7.10 -20.17 -4.31
C PHE A 159 8.29 -21.11 -4.45
N PRO A 160 8.84 -21.67 -3.37
CA PRO A 160 9.81 -22.76 -3.48
C PRO A 160 9.14 -23.99 -4.09
N VAL A 161 9.83 -24.67 -5.00
CA VAL A 161 9.34 -25.87 -5.66
C VAL A 161 10.22 -27.04 -5.26
N GLN A 162 9.60 -28.06 -4.66
CA GLN A 162 10.30 -29.28 -4.21
C GLN A 162 9.92 -30.51 -5.03
N SER A 163 8.77 -30.50 -5.72
CA SER A 163 8.32 -31.62 -6.57
C SER A 163 9.06 -31.68 -7.91
N GLU A 164 8.88 -32.78 -8.64
CA GLU A 164 9.35 -32.94 -10.03
C GLU A 164 8.36 -32.36 -11.05
N ASP A 165 7.36 -31.60 -10.59
CA ASP A 165 6.33 -31.03 -11.44
C ASP A 165 6.92 -30.03 -12.44
N ASN A 166 6.33 -29.99 -13.62
CA ASN A 166 6.67 -29.05 -14.70
C ASN A 166 5.47 -28.21 -15.13
N TYR A 167 4.36 -28.26 -14.39
CA TYR A 167 3.20 -27.42 -14.65
C TYR A 167 2.70 -26.81 -13.34
N PHE A 168 2.63 -25.47 -13.31
CA PHE A 168 2.22 -24.69 -12.16
C PHE A 168 1.18 -23.66 -12.59
N GLU A 169 0.00 -23.73 -11.98
CA GLU A 169 -1.07 -22.76 -12.19
C GLU A 169 -1.30 -21.96 -10.91
N PHE A 170 -1.44 -20.65 -11.06
CA PHE A 170 -1.64 -19.70 -9.98
C PHE A 170 -2.90 -18.87 -10.21
N ARG A 171 -3.58 -18.52 -9.12
CA ARG A 171 -4.57 -17.44 -9.12
C ARG A 171 -3.98 -16.19 -8.47
N ILE A 172 -4.57 -15.05 -8.80
CA ILE A 172 -4.33 -13.77 -8.14
C ILE A 172 -5.18 -13.69 -6.88
N GLU A 173 -4.62 -13.14 -5.80
CA GLU A 173 -5.40 -12.87 -4.59
C GLU A 173 -6.09 -11.50 -4.66
N PRO A 174 -7.31 -11.33 -4.11
CA PRO A 174 -8.13 -10.12 -4.32
C PRO A 174 -7.48 -8.79 -3.89
N TRP A 175 -6.48 -8.84 -3.01
CA TRP A 175 -5.80 -7.67 -2.48
C TRP A 175 -4.57 -7.24 -3.29
N ILE A 176 -4.28 -7.86 -4.44
CA ILE A 176 -3.05 -7.57 -5.21
C ILE A 176 -2.90 -6.09 -5.61
N ILE A 177 -4.02 -5.37 -5.76
CA ILE A 177 -4.06 -3.94 -6.08
C ILE A 177 -4.36 -3.04 -4.87
N GLU A 178 -4.61 -3.63 -3.70
CA GLU A 178 -4.86 -2.88 -2.46
C GLU A 178 -3.60 -2.12 -2.05
N ILE A 179 -3.76 -0.91 -1.53
CA ILE A 179 -2.69 -0.13 -0.92
C ILE A 179 -2.71 -0.41 0.57
N PHE A 180 -1.65 -1.05 1.05
CA PHE A 180 -1.44 -1.27 2.47
C PHE A 180 -0.57 -0.17 3.04
N VAL A 181 -1.10 0.54 4.03
CA VAL A 181 -0.46 1.66 4.69
C VAL A 181 0.07 1.23 6.05
N GLU A 182 1.34 1.48 6.32
CA GLU A 182 1.95 1.20 7.63
C GLU A 182 2.68 2.45 8.12
N ASN A 183 2.22 3.00 9.24
CA ASN A 183 2.80 4.15 9.93
C ASN A 183 3.02 5.40 9.07
N ILE A 184 2.17 5.63 8.07
CA ILE A 184 2.24 6.88 7.28
C ILE A 184 1.86 8.06 8.17
N SER A 185 2.75 9.03 8.26
CA SER A 185 2.66 10.19 9.13
C SER A 185 2.35 11.46 8.34
N LEU A 186 1.25 12.11 8.68
CA LEU A 186 0.81 13.40 8.14
C LEU A 186 0.72 14.44 9.26
N LYS A 187 1.07 15.68 8.97
CA LYS A 187 0.88 16.82 9.87
C LYS A 187 -0.22 17.73 9.32
N PRO A 188 -1.14 18.22 10.15
CA PRO A 188 -1.95 19.36 9.77
C PRO A 188 -1.07 20.54 9.34
N ASP A 189 -1.40 21.15 8.21
CA ASP A 189 -0.70 22.32 7.66
C ASP A 189 -1.71 23.27 7.02
N ASN A 190 -1.95 24.42 7.64
CA ASN A 190 -3.06 25.32 7.33
C ASN A 190 -4.40 24.57 7.36
N ASP A 191 -5.17 24.63 6.26
CA ASP A 191 -6.41 23.88 6.08
C ASP A 191 -6.19 22.47 5.53
N GLY A 192 -4.95 22.05 5.24
CA GLY A 192 -4.61 20.78 4.60
C GLY A 192 -3.73 19.86 5.45
N LEU A 193 -3.06 18.91 4.78
CA LEU A 193 -2.11 17.98 5.37
C LEU A 193 -0.77 18.03 4.63
N LYS A 194 0.32 17.76 5.34
CA LYS A 194 1.64 17.58 4.76
C LYS A 194 2.35 16.38 5.36
N GLY A 195 2.95 15.53 4.53
CA GLY A 195 3.71 14.39 5.01
C GLY A 195 3.93 13.32 3.96
N GLU A 196 3.99 12.07 4.38
CA GLU A 196 4.35 10.95 3.53
C GLU A 196 3.22 10.57 2.55
N HIS A 197 3.57 9.79 1.53
CA HIS A 197 2.61 9.12 0.64
C HIS A 197 3.05 7.65 0.49
N PRO A 198 2.14 6.66 0.62
CA PRO A 198 2.53 5.25 0.67
C PRO A 198 3.17 4.70 -0.61
N LEU A 199 2.88 5.31 -1.77
CA LEU A 199 3.38 4.85 -3.08
C LEU A 199 4.35 5.81 -3.78
N LEU A 200 4.50 7.06 -3.31
CA LEU A 200 5.32 8.06 -4.00
C LEU A 200 6.64 8.25 -3.27
N LYS A 201 7.71 8.47 -4.04
CA LYS A 201 9.05 8.77 -3.51
C LYS A 201 9.22 10.28 -3.39
N GLY A 202 9.61 10.77 -2.22
CA GLY A 202 9.85 12.18 -1.95
C GLY A 202 9.90 12.46 -0.45
N ASP A 203 10.36 13.65 -0.07
CA ASP A 203 10.54 14.02 1.34
C ASP A 203 9.22 14.37 2.04
N ALA A 204 8.30 15.03 1.33
CA ALA A 204 6.95 15.33 1.79
C ALA A 204 6.05 15.74 0.63
N PHE A 205 4.77 15.39 0.75
CA PHE A 205 3.69 15.74 -0.17
C PHE A 205 2.67 16.62 0.54
N SER A 206 2.02 17.49 -0.24
CA SER A 206 0.98 18.39 0.23
C SER A 206 -0.39 17.86 -0.20
N TYR A 207 -1.35 17.95 0.71
CA TYR A 207 -2.73 17.59 0.45
C TYR A 207 -3.64 18.74 0.85
N GLU A 208 -4.49 19.20 -0.05
CA GLU A 208 -5.46 20.25 0.20
C GLU A 208 -6.80 19.66 0.62
N LYS A 209 -7.40 20.23 1.67
CA LYS A 209 -8.72 19.80 2.11
C LYS A 209 -9.79 20.34 1.17
N MET A 210 -10.65 19.45 0.71
CA MET A 210 -11.82 19.82 -0.07
C MET A 210 -12.82 20.58 0.80
N LYS A 211 -13.34 21.70 0.27
CA LYS A 211 -14.31 22.58 0.94
C LYS A 211 -15.73 22.02 0.89
#